data_AF-A0A166XGA6-F1
#
_entry.id   AF-A0A166XGA6-F1
#
_cell.length_a   1.000
_cell.length_b   1.000
_cell.length_c   1.000
_cell.angle_alpha   90.00
_cell.angle_beta   90.00
_cell.angle_gamma   90.00
#
_symmetry.space_group_name_H-M   'P 1'
#
loop_
_entity.id
_entity.type
_entity.pdbx_description
1 polymer ?
#
loop_
_entity_poly.entity_id
_entity_poly.type
_entity_poly.pdbx_seq_one_letter_code
_entity_poly.pdbx_strand_id
1 'polypeptide(L)'
;MALPSLRHLELYVYDFVIPSPPTHLPILLPNILHLRVKCNYDESPHNVLSCIQAENLVALSLSMLTDGESIALNGHFPSLQHLLLANAAHSAAHLVAFARSFPSIGRLTFAPGKNDDRLSLHNLNQTLGIIIRGAGDDDTAESNAHSALLWSKLQSIALPTSTDQFSVTELESTKGQLQVAGHPIRKLLLPQKVHSAMVEIGEVIEIGEYYVDWPTTFEQ
;
A
#
# COMPACT_ATOMS: atom_id res chain seq x y z
N MET A 1 10.43 -28.43 2.70
CA MET A 1 10.49 -28.30 4.17
C MET A 1 9.29 -27.48 4.59
N ALA A 2 8.40 -28.01 5.43
CA ALA A 2 7.31 -27.20 5.99
C ALA A 2 7.84 -26.57 7.29
N LEU A 3 7.76 -25.24 7.40
CA LEU A 3 8.00 -24.51 8.64
C LEU A 3 6.62 -24.20 9.26
N PRO A 4 5.96 -25.15 9.95
CA PRO A 4 4.55 -25.03 10.33
C PRO A 4 4.29 -23.90 11.33
N SER A 5 5.30 -23.50 12.11
CA SER A 5 5.20 -22.45 13.11
C SER A 5 5.62 -21.07 12.59
N LEU A 6 6.09 -20.97 11.34
CA LEU A 6 6.50 -19.70 10.76
C LEU A 6 5.25 -18.85 10.48
N ARG A 7 5.05 -17.80 11.29
CA ARG A 7 3.96 -16.81 11.14
C ARG A 7 4.43 -15.52 10.50
N HIS A 8 5.72 -15.26 10.57
CA HIS A 8 6.34 -14.01 10.14
C HIS A 8 7.60 -14.33 9.34
N LEU A 9 7.76 -13.70 8.19
CA LEU A 9 8.94 -13.85 7.36
C LEU A 9 9.40 -12.49 6.86
N GLU A 10 10.69 -12.20 7.03
CA GLU A 10 11.33 -11.02 6.46
C GLU A 10 12.40 -11.45 5.48
N LEU A 11 12.29 -10.96 4.24
CA LEU A 11 13.19 -11.23 3.15
C LEU A 11 13.92 -9.95 2.77
N TYR A 12 15.24 -10.00 2.88
CA TYR A 12 16.15 -8.95 2.41
C TYR A 12 16.84 -9.48 1.17
N VAL A 13 16.42 -8.97 0.02
CA VAL A 13 16.75 -9.54 -1.29
C VAL A 13 17.74 -8.62 -1.99
N TYR A 14 18.95 -9.15 -2.18
CA TYR A 14 20.03 -8.48 -2.90
C TYR A 14 20.09 -8.88 -4.38
N ASP A 15 19.86 -10.16 -4.65
CA ASP A 15 19.82 -10.76 -5.98
C ASP A 15 18.83 -11.93 -5.90
N PHE A 16 17.85 -11.99 -6.80
CA PHE A 16 16.87 -13.08 -6.87
C PHE A 16 16.64 -13.55 -8.30
N VAL A 17 17.43 -14.55 -8.69
CA VAL A 17 17.27 -15.23 -9.97
C VAL A 17 16.16 -16.27 -9.89
N ILE A 18 15.11 -16.09 -10.69
CA ILE A 18 14.09 -17.13 -10.89
C ILE A 18 14.74 -18.26 -11.70
N PRO A 19 14.73 -19.53 -11.22
CA PRO A 19 15.23 -20.65 -12.00
C PRO A 19 14.45 -20.77 -13.31
N SER A 20 15.17 -20.90 -14.43
CA SER A 20 14.54 -21.11 -15.76
C SER A 20 13.53 -22.26 -15.72
N PRO A 21 12.41 -22.18 -16.46
CA PRO A 21 11.47 -23.30 -16.59
C PRO A 21 12.19 -24.60 -17.00
N PRO A 22 11.72 -25.78 -16.55
CA PRO A 22 10.41 -26.07 -15.96
C PRO A 22 10.39 -26.15 -14.41
N THR A 23 11.46 -25.73 -13.74
CA THR A 23 11.73 -26.06 -12.32
C THR A 23 11.15 -25.12 -11.25
N HIS A 24 10.28 -24.17 -11.58
CA HIS A 24 9.74 -23.25 -10.57
C HIS A 24 8.61 -23.93 -9.75
N LEU A 25 9.00 -24.68 -8.72
CA LEU A 25 8.05 -25.06 -7.69
C LEU A 25 7.74 -23.83 -6.83
N PRO A 26 6.46 -23.53 -6.56
CA PRO A 26 6.11 -22.43 -5.67
C PRO A 26 6.63 -22.69 -4.26
N ILE A 27 7.15 -21.65 -3.63
CA ILE A 27 7.50 -21.62 -2.22
C ILE A 27 6.18 -21.55 -1.44
N LEU A 28 5.75 -22.69 -0.91
CA LEU A 28 4.54 -22.81 -0.12
C LEU A 28 4.79 -22.35 1.31
N LEU A 29 4.08 -21.29 1.71
CA LEU A 29 4.16 -20.66 3.02
C LEU A 29 2.77 -20.63 3.68
N PRO A 30 2.16 -21.80 3.95
CA PRO A 30 0.74 -21.91 4.30
C PRO A 30 0.39 -21.27 5.65
N ASN A 31 1.36 -21.05 6.52
CA ASN A 31 1.16 -20.61 7.90
C ASN A 31 1.56 -19.14 8.15
N ILE A 32 2.13 -18.48 7.14
CA ILE A 32 2.60 -17.10 7.24
C ILE A 32 1.41 -16.14 7.22
N LEU A 33 1.46 -15.20 8.15
CA LEU A 33 0.49 -14.12 8.32
C LEU A 33 1.10 -12.78 7.90
N HIS A 34 2.41 -12.61 8.09
CA HIS A 34 3.12 -11.37 7.82
C HIS A 34 4.36 -11.65 6.95
N LEU A 35 4.47 -10.94 5.84
CA LEU A 35 5.59 -11.05 4.91
C LEU A 35 6.18 -9.66 4.65
N ARG A 36 7.45 -9.46 4.99
CA ARG A 36 8.21 -8.27 4.59
C ARG A 36 9.14 -8.66 3.46
N VAL A 37 9.07 -7.94 2.35
CA VAL A 37 10.03 -8.04 1.25
C VAL A 37 10.70 -6.69 1.08
N LYS A 38 12.01 -6.67 1.29
CA LYS A 38 12.87 -5.52 1.02
C LYS A 38 13.82 -5.87 -0.11
N CYS A 39 13.69 -5.16 -1.22
CA CYS A 39 14.57 -5.29 -2.37
C CYS A 39 15.58 -4.15 -2.42
N ASN A 40 16.77 -4.43 -2.93
CA ASN A 40 17.78 -3.41 -3.22
C ASN A 40 17.51 -2.75 -4.59
N TYR A 41 18.28 -1.71 -4.92
CA TYR A 41 18.06 -0.79 -6.05
C TYR A 41 17.88 -1.42 -7.45
N ASP A 42 18.23 -2.68 -7.68
CA ASP A 42 18.10 -3.30 -9.01
C ASP A 42 17.06 -4.44 -9.04
N GLU A 43 16.49 -4.79 -7.88
CA GLU A 43 15.63 -5.96 -7.75
C GLU A 43 14.15 -5.58 -7.67
N SER A 44 13.34 -6.21 -8.52
CA SER A 44 11.89 -6.10 -8.43
C SER A 44 11.35 -7.17 -7.48
N PRO A 45 10.52 -6.80 -6.47
CA PRO A 45 9.88 -7.79 -5.61
C PRO A 45 8.91 -8.68 -6.38
N HIS A 46 8.54 -8.34 -7.62
CA HIS A 46 7.78 -9.23 -8.51
C HIS A 46 8.36 -10.65 -8.55
N ASN A 47 9.69 -10.78 -8.70
CA ASN A 47 10.32 -12.07 -8.87
C ASN A 47 10.17 -12.94 -7.62
N VAL A 48 10.32 -12.33 -6.45
CA VAL A 48 10.17 -12.99 -5.15
C VAL A 48 8.70 -13.35 -4.90
N LEU A 49 7.79 -12.40 -5.10
CA LEU A 49 6.37 -12.58 -4.83
C LEU A 49 5.72 -13.59 -5.77
N SER A 50 6.13 -13.66 -7.04
CA SER A 50 5.61 -14.64 -8.00
C SER A 50 5.98 -16.08 -7.65
N CYS A 51 7.04 -16.27 -6.86
CA CYS A 51 7.45 -17.59 -6.39
C CYS A 51 6.77 -17.98 -5.07
N ILE A 52 6.06 -17.09 -4.37
CA ILE A 52 5.50 -17.35 -3.05
C ILE A 52 4.00 -17.57 -3.13
N GLN A 53 3.53 -18.66 -2.52
CA GLN A 53 2.11 -18.89 -2.24
C GLN A 53 1.88 -18.86 -0.74
N ALA A 54 1.06 -17.92 -0.28
CA ALA A 54 0.75 -17.73 1.13
C ALA A 54 -0.73 -17.40 1.31
N GLU A 55 -1.57 -18.44 1.41
CA GLU A 55 -3.03 -18.30 1.48
C GLU A 55 -3.50 -17.52 2.72
N ASN A 56 -2.79 -17.67 3.84
CA ASN A 56 -3.11 -17.04 5.12
C ASN A 56 -2.41 -15.69 5.34
N LEU A 57 -1.73 -15.15 4.32
CA LEU A 57 -1.03 -13.87 4.45
C LEU A 57 -2.05 -12.75 4.68
N VAL A 58 -1.94 -12.05 5.81
CA VAL A 58 -2.83 -10.95 6.20
C VAL A 58 -2.18 -9.59 5.92
N ALA A 59 -0.87 -9.48 6.12
CA ALA A 59 -0.13 -8.24 5.91
C ALA A 59 1.14 -8.43 5.05
N LEU A 60 1.33 -7.54 4.08
CA LEU A 60 2.48 -7.50 3.19
C LEU A 60 3.17 -6.15 3.32
N SER A 61 4.45 -6.15 3.69
CA SER A 61 5.30 -4.96 3.68
C SER A 61 6.24 -5.02 2.48
N LEU A 62 6.14 -4.03 1.60
CA LEU A 62 7.03 -3.87 0.46
C LEU A 62 7.91 -2.66 0.66
N SER A 63 9.21 -2.85 0.46
CA SER A 63 10.15 -1.77 0.36
C SER A 63 10.91 -1.86 -0.95
N MET A 64 10.68 -0.87 -1.81
CA MET A 64 11.33 -0.72 -3.10
C MET A 64 12.14 0.58 -3.08
N LEU A 65 13.19 0.66 -3.87
CA LEU A 65 14.04 1.85 -3.97
C LEU A 65 14.09 2.38 -5.40
N THR A 66 13.26 1.86 -6.29
CA THR A 66 13.34 2.14 -7.73
C THR A 66 12.17 2.97 -8.22
N ASP A 67 12.49 3.98 -9.03
CA ASP A 67 11.59 4.68 -9.95
C ASP A 67 11.28 3.84 -11.21
N GLY A 68 11.48 2.52 -11.14
CA GLY A 68 11.30 1.61 -12.26
C GLY A 68 9.84 1.49 -12.70
N GLU A 69 9.61 1.00 -13.91
CA GLU A 69 8.28 0.82 -14.49
C GLU A 69 7.30 0.14 -13.53
N SER A 70 6.02 0.48 -13.66
CA SER A 70 4.94 -0.08 -12.87
C SER A 70 4.78 -1.58 -13.15
N ILE A 71 5.40 -2.43 -12.32
CA ILE A 71 5.35 -3.89 -12.49
C ILE A 71 4.13 -4.42 -11.74
N ALA A 72 3.27 -5.14 -12.46
CA ALA A 72 2.20 -5.94 -11.85
C ALA A 72 2.82 -7.00 -10.94
N LEU A 73 2.42 -7.06 -9.67
CA LEU A 73 2.94 -8.03 -8.70
C LEU A 73 2.06 -9.27 -8.71
N ASN A 74 2.63 -10.42 -9.07
CA ASN A 74 1.89 -11.66 -9.28
C ASN A 74 1.93 -12.61 -8.07
N GLY A 75 1.63 -12.11 -6.87
CA GLY A 75 1.57 -12.94 -5.66
C GLY A 75 0.17 -13.52 -5.39
N HIS A 76 0.08 -14.79 -5.01
CA HIS A 76 -1.20 -15.40 -4.63
C HIS A 76 -1.45 -15.28 -3.12
N PHE A 77 -2.10 -14.18 -2.73
CA PHE A 77 -2.39 -13.84 -1.32
C PHE A 77 -3.88 -13.53 -1.10
N PRO A 78 -4.77 -14.53 -1.18
CA PRO A 78 -6.23 -14.31 -1.11
C PRO A 78 -6.71 -13.68 0.21
N SER A 79 -6.01 -13.89 1.32
CA SER A 79 -6.35 -13.32 2.63
C SER A 79 -5.74 -11.95 2.91
N LEU A 80 -5.01 -11.36 1.95
CA LEU A 80 -4.27 -10.13 2.16
C LEU A 80 -5.22 -8.95 2.37
N GLN A 81 -5.12 -8.31 3.52
CA GLN A 81 -5.97 -7.18 3.92
C GLN A 81 -5.17 -5.91 4.21
N HIS A 82 -3.88 -6.04 4.56
CA HIS A 82 -3.04 -4.92 4.92
C HIS A 82 -1.82 -4.83 3.99
N LEU A 83 -1.68 -3.70 3.30
CA LEU A 83 -0.51 -3.38 2.49
C LEU A 83 0.27 -2.25 3.15
N LEU A 84 1.56 -2.50 3.43
CA LEU A 84 2.50 -1.52 3.95
C LEU A 84 3.52 -1.19 2.85
N LEU A 85 3.54 0.07 2.45
CA LEU A 85 4.43 0.62 1.42
C LEU A 85 5.52 1.44 2.09
N ALA A 86 6.68 0.83 2.32
CA ALA A 86 7.83 1.46 2.95
C ALA A 86 8.78 1.97 1.86
N ASN A 87 8.83 3.28 1.64
CA ASN A 87 9.58 3.83 0.50
C ASN A 87 9.09 3.35 -0.87
N ALA A 88 7.80 3.04 -1.01
CA ALA A 88 7.22 2.56 -2.26
C ALA A 88 6.07 3.47 -2.70
N ALA A 89 5.65 3.33 -3.96
CA ALA A 89 4.58 4.12 -4.59
C ALA A 89 4.88 5.60 -4.85
N HIS A 90 5.98 5.92 -5.54
CA HIS A 90 6.33 7.30 -5.92
C HIS A 90 5.41 7.96 -6.97
N SER A 91 4.44 7.23 -7.54
CA SER A 91 3.59 7.71 -8.63
C SER A 91 2.17 7.12 -8.57
N ALA A 92 1.22 7.77 -9.26
CA ALA A 92 -0.13 7.22 -9.44
C ALA A 92 -0.11 5.85 -10.12
N ALA A 93 0.78 5.66 -11.10
CA ALA A 93 0.94 4.40 -11.81
C ALA A 93 1.34 3.25 -10.86
N HIS A 94 2.16 3.52 -9.84
CA HIS A 94 2.51 2.53 -8.81
C HIS A 94 1.29 2.15 -7.96
N LEU A 95 0.52 3.13 -7.48
CA LEU A 95 -0.69 2.86 -6.69
C LEU A 95 -1.71 2.03 -7.48
N VAL A 96 -1.88 2.33 -8.77
CA VAL A 96 -2.74 1.55 -9.67
C VAL A 96 -2.24 0.11 -9.81
N ALA A 97 -0.93 -0.11 -9.98
CA ALA A 97 -0.41 -1.48 -10.03
C ALA A 97 -0.59 -2.24 -8.72
N PHE A 98 -0.37 -1.60 -7.57
CA PHE A 98 -0.64 -2.23 -6.27
C PHE A 98 -2.13 -2.56 -6.10
N ALA A 99 -3.02 -1.66 -6.50
CA ALA A 99 -4.46 -1.88 -6.44
C ALA A 99 -4.94 -3.01 -7.37
N ARG A 100 -4.33 -3.14 -8.54
CA ARG A 100 -4.59 -4.27 -9.47
C ARG A 100 -4.05 -5.59 -8.94
N SER A 101 -2.86 -5.56 -8.34
CA SER A 101 -2.21 -6.76 -7.79
C SER A 101 -2.89 -7.25 -6.51
N PHE A 102 -3.34 -6.33 -5.67
CA PHE A 102 -3.96 -6.59 -4.39
C PHE A 102 -5.27 -5.80 -4.25
N PRO A 103 -6.37 -6.25 -4.87
CA PRO A 103 -7.62 -5.48 -4.92
C PRO A 103 -8.40 -5.48 -3.60
N SER A 104 -8.20 -6.48 -2.73
CA SER A 104 -8.99 -6.67 -1.50
C SER A 104 -8.39 -6.02 -0.24
N ILE A 105 -7.48 -5.06 -0.40
CA ILE A 105 -6.86 -4.35 0.74
C ILE A 105 -7.91 -3.55 1.51
N GLY A 106 -8.01 -3.81 2.81
CA GLY A 106 -8.83 -3.06 3.77
C GLY A 106 -8.05 -1.97 4.49
N ARG A 107 -6.72 -2.07 4.50
CA ARG A 107 -5.83 -1.11 5.16
C ARG A 107 -4.56 -0.85 4.36
N LEU A 108 -4.25 0.43 4.17
CA LEU A 108 -3.04 0.87 3.49
C LEU A 108 -2.17 1.68 4.47
N THR A 109 -0.87 1.40 4.51
CA THR A 109 0.07 2.13 5.37
C THR A 109 1.26 2.56 4.56
N PHE A 110 1.54 3.85 4.53
CA PHE A 110 2.77 4.40 4.00
C PHE A 110 3.77 4.52 5.14
N ALA A 111 5.02 4.13 4.90
CA ALA A 111 6.09 4.25 5.89
C ALA A 111 7.29 5.00 5.29
N PRO A 112 7.91 5.91 6.07
CA PRO A 112 9.06 6.65 5.60
C PRO A 112 10.25 5.71 5.32
N GLY A 113 10.98 5.98 4.23
CA GLY A 113 12.23 5.32 3.90
C GLY A 113 13.35 5.81 4.82
N LYS A 114 14.36 4.96 5.09
CA LYS A 114 15.41 5.26 6.08
C LYS A 114 16.33 6.44 5.72
N ASN A 115 16.28 6.97 4.50
CA ASN A 115 17.19 8.02 4.01
C ASN A 115 16.55 8.91 2.93
N ASP A 116 15.22 8.89 2.78
CA ASP A 116 14.59 9.57 1.64
C ASP A 116 13.57 10.60 2.09
N ASP A 117 14.04 11.84 2.18
CA ASP A 117 13.19 13.04 2.29
C ASP A 117 12.39 13.29 1.00
N ARG A 118 12.60 12.49 -0.06
CA ARG A 118 11.93 12.61 -1.37
C ARG A 118 10.69 11.73 -1.52
N LEU A 119 10.06 11.30 -0.42
CA LEU A 119 8.76 10.61 -0.49
C LEU A 119 7.64 11.57 -0.93
N SER A 120 7.69 11.95 -2.20
CA SER A 120 6.83 12.90 -2.90
C SER A 120 5.46 12.31 -3.26
N LEU A 121 4.82 11.66 -2.29
CA LEU A 121 3.37 11.65 -2.14
C LEU A 121 3.01 12.41 -0.85
N HIS A 122 3.68 13.55 -0.61
CA HIS A 122 3.50 14.36 0.58
C HIS A 122 2.10 14.98 0.71
N ASN A 123 1.25 14.89 -0.31
CA ASN A 123 -0.10 15.40 -0.24
C ASN A 123 -1.11 14.24 -0.06
N LEU A 124 -1.65 14.14 1.16
CA LEU A 124 -2.80 13.30 1.51
C LEU A 124 -3.91 13.42 0.45
N ASN A 125 -4.18 14.63 -0.04
CA ASN A 125 -5.21 14.91 -1.03
C ASN A 125 -4.87 14.32 -2.41
N GLN A 126 -3.59 14.30 -2.80
CA GLN A 126 -3.17 13.66 -4.04
C GLN A 126 -3.33 12.14 -3.95
N THR A 127 -2.92 11.52 -2.85
CA THR A 127 -3.08 10.07 -2.63
C THR A 127 -4.56 9.68 -2.63
N LEU A 128 -5.39 10.40 -1.87
CA LEU A 128 -6.84 10.17 -1.84
C LEU A 128 -7.49 10.44 -3.20
N GLY A 129 -7.06 11.50 -3.90
CA GLY A 129 -7.53 11.82 -5.25
C GLY A 129 -7.26 10.70 -6.25
N ILE A 130 -6.08 10.08 -6.20
CA ILE A 130 -5.75 8.90 -7.03
C ILE A 130 -6.64 7.70 -6.66
N ILE A 131 -6.89 7.47 -5.37
CA ILE A 131 -7.76 6.37 -4.90
C ILE A 131 -9.19 6.54 -5.43
N ILE A 132 -9.71 7.77 -5.41
CA ILE A 132 -11.08 8.10 -5.84
C ILE A 132 -11.21 8.10 -7.37
N ARG A 133 -10.25 8.71 -8.07
CA ARG A 133 -10.31 8.90 -9.53
C ARG A 133 -9.79 7.72 -10.32
N GLY A 134 -9.13 6.76 -9.66
CA GLY A 134 -8.53 5.61 -10.32
C GLY A 134 -7.46 6.01 -11.33
N ALA A 135 -7.18 5.09 -12.27
CA ALA A 135 -6.19 5.25 -13.32
C ALA A 135 -6.68 6.13 -14.50
N GLY A 136 -7.38 7.23 -14.21
CA GLY A 136 -7.97 8.08 -15.25
C GLY A 136 -6.90 8.63 -16.21
N ASP A 137 -6.97 8.22 -17.47
CA ASP A 137 -6.26 8.81 -18.60
C ASP A 137 -6.61 10.29 -18.69
N ASP A 138 -5.58 11.13 -18.72
CA ASP A 138 -5.68 12.42 -19.40
C ASP A 138 -5.91 12.10 -20.89
N ASP A 139 -6.90 12.73 -21.49
CA ASP A 139 -7.25 12.63 -22.92
C ASP A 139 -7.85 11.31 -23.42
N THR A 140 -9.16 11.14 -23.28
CA THR A 140 -10.07 11.04 -24.45
C THR A 140 -11.54 10.97 -24.04
N ALA A 141 -12.35 11.75 -24.75
CA ALA A 141 -13.80 11.69 -24.67
C ALA A 141 -14.31 10.27 -25.00
N GLU A 142 -15.36 9.87 -24.30
CA GLU A 142 -16.17 8.66 -24.53
C GLU A 142 -15.52 7.31 -24.16
N SER A 143 -15.48 7.00 -22.87
CA SER A 143 -15.73 5.62 -22.45
C SER A 143 -16.37 5.59 -21.06
N ASN A 144 -17.59 5.07 -21.00
CA ASN A 144 -18.38 4.84 -19.79
C ASN A 144 -17.81 3.70 -18.92
N ALA A 145 -16.50 3.63 -18.74
CA ALA A 145 -15.92 2.90 -17.64
C ALA A 145 -15.95 3.84 -16.44
N HIS A 146 -16.85 3.59 -15.49
CA HIS A 146 -16.68 4.14 -14.15
C HIS A 146 -15.21 3.99 -13.77
N SER A 147 -14.52 5.12 -13.55
CA SER A 147 -13.16 5.13 -13.04
C SER A 147 -13.16 4.26 -11.78
N ALA A 148 -12.72 3.01 -11.90
CA ALA A 148 -12.95 2.04 -10.86
C ALA A 148 -12.13 2.48 -9.64
N LEU A 149 -12.82 2.72 -8.53
CA LEU A 149 -12.21 3.12 -7.26
C LEU A 149 -11.07 2.15 -6.94
N LEU A 150 -9.89 2.67 -6.64
CA LEU A 150 -8.79 1.82 -6.20
C LEU A 150 -9.14 1.29 -4.81
N TRP A 151 -8.93 -0.01 -4.60
CA TRP A 151 -9.23 -0.68 -3.33
C TRP A 151 -10.64 -0.40 -2.80
N SER A 152 -11.67 -0.91 -3.49
CA SER A 152 -13.07 -0.74 -3.10
C SER A 152 -13.44 -1.26 -1.69
N LYS A 153 -12.53 -1.95 -0.99
CA LYS A 153 -12.69 -2.41 0.41
C LYS A 153 -11.85 -1.61 1.41
N LEU A 154 -11.09 -0.60 0.98
CA LEU A 154 -10.16 0.14 1.82
C LEU A 154 -10.90 1.00 2.84
N GLN A 155 -10.69 0.70 4.12
CA GLN A 155 -11.36 1.36 5.25
C GLN A 155 -10.45 2.33 6.00
N SER A 156 -9.13 2.08 5.97
CA SER A 156 -8.17 2.85 6.74
C SER A 156 -6.89 3.11 5.97
N ILE A 157 -6.38 4.34 6.10
CA ILE A 157 -5.11 4.76 5.51
C ILE A 157 -4.24 5.38 6.59
N ALA A 158 -2.98 4.96 6.66
CA ALA A 158 -1.96 5.56 7.51
C ALA A 158 -0.91 6.24 6.66
N LEU A 159 -0.66 7.53 6.89
CA LEU A 159 0.26 8.34 6.10
C LEU A 159 1.19 9.15 7.01
N PRO A 160 2.51 9.13 6.77
CA PRO A 160 3.42 10.06 7.40
C PRO A 160 3.23 11.42 6.68
N THR A 161 2.63 12.40 7.35
CA THR A 161 2.44 13.73 6.74
C THR A 161 3.70 14.60 6.88
N SER A 162 4.10 15.22 5.77
CA SER A 162 5.04 16.35 5.79
C SER A 162 4.40 17.52 6.55
N THR A 163 5.21 18.27 7.28
CA THR A 163 4.79 19.44 8.07
C THR A 163 4.32 20.61 7.22
N ASP A 164 4.64 20.66 5.93
CA ASP A 164 4.76 21.96 5.26
C ASP A 164 3.57 22.34 4.37
N GLN A 165 2.61 21.43 4.09
CA GLN A 165 1.53 21.67 3.11
C GLN A 165 0.19 20.99 3.46
N PHE A 166 -0.27 21.06 4.70
CA PHE A 166 -1.60 20.54 5.05
C PHE A 166 -2.69 21.61 4.81
N SER A 167 -3.57 21.38 3.82
CA SER A 167 -4.72 22.25 3.52
C SER A 167 -6.03 21.60 3.98
N VAL A 168 -6.69 22.20 4.97
CA VAL A 168 -7.99 21.75 5.50
C VAL A 168 -9.06 21.76 4.40
N THR A 169 -9.09 22.80 3.58
CA THR A 169 -10.09 22.98 2.52
C THR A 169 -10.00 21.93 1.42
N GLU A 170 -8.78 21.53 1.03
CA GLU A 170 -8.58 20.45 0.07
C GLU A 170 -9.04 19.10 0.63
N LEU A 171 -8.86 18.88 1.93
CA LEU A 171 -9.28 17.65 2.58
C LEU A 171 -10.80 17.57 2.75
N GLU A 172 -11.48 18.69 3.03
CA GLU A 172 -12.95 18.76 3.02
C GLU A 172 -13.53 18.44 1.64
N SER A 173 -12.93 19.01 0.59
CA SER A 173 -13.29 18.68 -0.80
C SER A 173 -13.10 17.19 -1.09
N THR A 174 -11.97 16.63 -0.66
CA THR A 174 -11.66 15.20 -0.80
C THR A 174 -12.63 14.32 -0.01
N LYS A 175 -13.02 14.73 1.20
CA LYS A 175 -14.07 14.07 2.01
C LYS A 175 -15.40 14.03 1.25
N GLY A 176 -15.81 15.16 0.67
CA GLY A 176 -17.01 15.21 -0.17
C GLY A 176 -16.93 14.25 -1.35
N GLN A 177 -15.77 14.17 -2.02
CA GLN A 177 -15.53 13.23 -3.12
C GLN A 177 -15.59 11.76 -2.67
N LEU A 178 -15.03 11.42 -1.51
CA LEU A 178 -15.12 10.06 -0.94
C LEU A 178 -16.57 9.65 -0.68
N GLN A 179 -17.38 10.56 -0.13
CA GLN A 179 -18.80 10.32 0.15
C GLN A 179 -19.60 10.15 -1.14
N VAL A 180 -19.41 11.03 -2.12
CA VAL A 180 -20.08 10.96 -3.43
C VAL A 180 -19.71 9.66 -4.15
N ALA A 181 -18.45 9.24 -4.06
CA ALA A 181 -17.98 7.98 -4.61
C ALA A 181 -18.48 6.74 -3.85
N GLY A 182 -19.07 6.89 -2.67
CA GLY A 182 -19.46 5.77 -1.80
C GLY A 182 -18.27 4.96 -1.30
N HIS A 183 -17.09 5.58 -1.19
CA HIS A 183 -15.86 4.88 -0.80
C HIS A 183 -15.87 4.54 0.69
N PRO A 184 -15.50 3.31 1.12
CA PRO A 184 -15.63 2.88 2.52
C PRO A 184 -14.55 3.42 3.48
N ILE A 185 -13.76 4.42 3.07
CA ILE A 185 -12.72 4.99 3.94
C ILE A 185 -13.43 5.71 5.09
N ARG A 186 -13.08 5.30 6.30
CA ARG A 186 -13.64 5.84 7.54
C ARG A 186 -12.59 6.22 8.58
N LYS A 187 -11.32 5.91 8.33
CA LYS A 187 -10.23 6.16 9.28
C LYS A 187 -8.95 6.64 8.59
N LEU A 188 -8.39 7.73 9.08
CA LEU A 188 -7.08 8.24 8.69
C LEU A 188 -6.16 8.27 9.92
N LEU A 189 -5.01 7.63 9.80
CA LEU A 189 -3.97 7.62 10.84
C LEU A 189 -2.88 8.59 10.43
N LEU A 190 -2.84 9.76 11.07
CA LEU A 190 -1.96 10.87 10.72
C LEU A 190 -1.17 11.35 11.95
N PRO A 191 0.01 11.98 11.77
CA PRO A 191 0.81 12.51 12.87
C PRO A 191 0.03 13.48 13.77
N GLN A 192 0.25 13.41 15.09
CA GLN A 192 -0.50 14.22 16.08
C GLN A 192 -0.47 15.73 15.78
N LYS A 193 0.63 16.23 15.22
CA LYS A 193 0.82 17.63 14.82
C LYS A 193 -0.25 18.17 13.86
N VAL A 194 -0.92 17.31 13.07
CA VAL A 194 -2.00 17.73 12.16
C VAL A 194 -3.39 17.57 12.77
N HIS A 195 -3.53 16.91 13.93
CA HIS A 195 -4.85 16.61 14.52
C HIS A 195 -5.64 17.86 14.89
N SER A 196 -4.99 18.92 15.36
CA SER A 196 -5.66 20.18 15.72
C SER A 196 -6.37 20.83 14.51
N ALA A 197 -5.79 20.71 13.31
CA ALA A 197 -6.39 21.17 12.06
C ALA A 197 -7.51 20.24 11.55
N MET A 198 -7.71 19.07 12.18
CA MET A 198 -8.65 18.03 11.73
C MET A 198 -9.86 17.84 12.63
N VAL A 199 -9.97 18.62 13.70
CA VAL A 199 -11.11 18.56 14.63
C VAL A 199 -12.44 18.76 13.89
N GLU A 200 -12.47 19.62 12.87
CA GLU A 200 -13.65 19.89 12.02
C GLU A 200 -13.98 18.72 11.06
N ILE A 201 -13.01 17.86 10.76
CA ILE A 201 -13.15 16.74 9.81
C ILE A 201 -13.57 15.44 10.52
N GLY A 202 -13.28 15.35 11.82
CA GLY A 202 -13.53 14.18 12.67
C GLY A 202 -15.00 13.72 12.76
N GLU A 203 -15.95 14.52 12.26
CA GLU A 203 -17.38 14.16 12.26
C GLU A 203 -17.74 13.01 11.31
N VAL A 204 -16.90 12.71 10.30
CA VAL A 204 -17.20 11.68 9.28
C VAL A 204 -16.08 10.66 9.13
N ILE A 205 -14.83 11.07 9.34
CA ILE A 205 -13.65 10.22 9.22
C ILE A 205 -12.93 10.26 10.55
N GLU A 206 -12.75 9.09 11.17
CA GLU A 206 -11.99 8.95 12.41
C GLU A 206 -10.52 9.33 12.17
N ILE A 207 -10.03 10.30 12.93
CA ILE A 207 -8.62 10.70 12.90
C ILE A 207 -7.91 10.05 14.08
N GLY A 208 -6.97 9.17 13.78
CA GLY A 208 -6.10 8.54 14.77
C GLY A 208 -4.66 9.00 14.63
N GLU A 209 -3.87 8.72 15.66
CA GLU A 209 -2.43 8.93 15.61
C GLU A 209 -1.78 7.98 14.62
N TYR A 210 -0.84 8.48 13.82
CA TYR A 210 -0.04 7.68 12.92
C TYR A 210 0.88 6.73 13.69
N TYR A 211 0.85 5.46 13.31
CA TYR A 211 1.82 4.46 13.72
C TYR A 211 2.02 3.47 12.57
N VAL A 212 3.20 2.86 12.51
CA VAL A 212 3.50 1.79 11.57
C VAL A 212 3.16 0.47 12.26
N ASP A 213 1.98 -0.05 11.94
CA ASP A 213 1.48 -1.31 12.50
C ASP A 213 2.10 -2.50 11.79
N TRP A 214 3.34 -2.79 12.14
CA TRP A 214 4.04 -3.97 11.70
C TRP A 214 4.46 -4.75 12.93
N PRO A 215 4.20 -6.06 13.02
CA PRO A 215 4.63 -6.84 14.17
C PRO A 215 6.15 -6.72 14.33
N THR A 216 6.57 -6.21 15.48
CA THR A 216 7.96 -6.27 15.90
C THR A 216 8.25 -7.74 16.22
N THR A 217 9.25 -8.29 15.56
CA THR A 217 9.56 -9.72 15.56
C THR A 217 9.94 -10.28 16.94
N PHE A 218 10.07 -9.45 17.98
CA PHE A 218 10.63 -9.81 19.28
C PHE A 218 10.01 -9.12 20.49
N GLU A 219 8.81 -8.53 20.40
CA GLU A 219 8.11 -8.11 21.62
C GLU A 219 7.38 -9.30 22.25
N GLN A 220 8.09 -9.97 23.16
CA GLN A 220 7.58 -10.83 24.24
C GLN A 220 7.82 -10.14 25.58
#